data_AF-A0A250FTB6-F1
#
_entry.id   AF-A0A250FTB6-F1
#
_cell.length_a   1.000
_cell.length_b   1.000
_cell.length_c   1.000
_cell.angle_alpha   90.00
_cell.angle_beta   90.00
_cell.angle_gamma   90.00
#
_symmetry.space_group_name_H-M   'P 1'
#
loop_
_entity.id
_entity.type
_entity.pdbx_description
1 polymer ?
#
loop_
_entity_poly.entity_id
_entity_poly.type
_entity_poly.pdbx_seq_one_letter_code
_entity_poly.pdbx_strand_id
1 'polypeptide(L)' 'MDWNAFIRVYLQVPKKSLNTFIDKIGREVIPTRYFDAKSFSVGVALVRPTKLDRWFEINKKGECAEFCDEAPAGHPIAK' A
#
# COMPACT_ATOMS: atom_id res chain seq x y z
N MET A 1 3.16 18.56 4.73
CA MET A 1 2.16 17.91 3.86
C MET A 1 1.01 17.51 4.75
N ASP A 2 -0.20 18.04 4.52
CA ASP A 2 -1.37 17.68 5.34
C ASP A 2 -1.83 16.25 5.01
N TRP A 3 -1.64 15.36 5.97
CA TRP A 3 -1.71 13.90 5.80
C TRP A 3 -3.13 13.31 5.77
N ASN A 4 -4.17 14.14 5.77
CA ASN A 4 -5.58 13.75 5.61
C ASN A 4 -5.94 13.43 4.15
N ALA A 5 -5.03 12.86 3.37
CA ALA A 5 -4.99 13.03 1.91
C ALA A 5 -4.78 11.76 1.08
N PHE A 6 -4.85 10.56 1.67
CA PHE A 6 -4.77 9.34 0.90
C PHE A 6 -6.16 8.87 0.51
N ILE A 7 -6.39 8.79 -0.80
CA ILE A 7 -7.58 8.13 -1.35
C ILE A 7 -7.15 6.73 -1.79
N ARG A 8 -7.84 5.72 -1.26
CA ARG A 8 -7.76 4.36 -1.81
C ARG A 8 -8.45 4.37 -3.16
N VAL A 9 -7.75 3.99 -4.21
CA VAL A 9 -8.33 3.85 -5.54
C VAL A 9 -8.13 2.46 -6.10
N TYR A 10 -9.11 2.03 -6.89
CA TYR A 10 -9.08 0.79 -7.65
C TYR A 10 -8.54 1.09 -9.04
N LEU A 11 -7.37 0.53 -9.35
CA LEU A 11 -6.79 0.59 -10.68
C LEU A 11 -7.16 -0.69 -11.43
N GLN A 12 -8.01 -0.56 -12.45
CA GLN A 12 -8.30 -1.65 -13.37
C GLN A 12 -7.21 -1.70 -14.44
N VAL A 13 -6.32 -2.68 -14.34
CA VAL A 13 -5.37 -3.01 -15.41
C VAL A 13 -5.92 -4.20 -16.21
N PRO A 14 -5.45 -4.46 -17.44
CA PRO A 14 -5.89 -5.62 -18.21
C PRO A 14 -5.76 -6.90 -17.37
N LYS A 15 -6.91 -7.51 -17.04
CA LYS A 15 -7.05 -8.74 -16.24
C LYS A 15 -6.72 -8.66 -14.73
N LYS A 16 -6.48 -7.48 -14.11
CA LYS A 16 -6.28 -7.36 -12.64
C LYS A 16 -6.86 -6.08 -12.07
N SER A 17 -7.37 -6.16 -10.84
CA SER A 17 -7.75 -5.01 -10.02
C SER A 17 -6.67 -4.81 -8.95
N LEU A 18 -6.13 -3.60 -8.86
CA LEU A 18 -5.08 -3.25 -7.90
C LEU A 18 -5.55 -2.10 -7.02
N ASN A 19 -5.09 -2.10 -5.77
CA ASN A 19 -5.31 -1.00 -4.86
C ASN A 19 -4.01 -0.20 -4.69
N THR A 20 -4.14 1.12 -4.70
CA THR A 20 -3.03 2.06 -4.48
C THR A 20 -3.47 3.26 -3.66
N PHE A 21 -2.49 4.03 -3.21
CA PHE A 21 -2.67 5.25 -2.43
C PHE A 21 -2.17 6.45 -3.23
N ILE A 22 -3.11 7.33 -3.56
CA ILE A 22 -2.84 8.59 -4.24
C ILE A 22 -3.03 9.76 -3.29
N ASP A 23 -2.34 10.87 -3.55
CA ASP A 23 -2.60 12.13 -2.86
C ASP A 23 -3.92 12.80 -3.35
N LYS A 24 -4.31 13.90 -2.71
CA LYS A 24 -5.52 14.67 -3.05
C LYS A 24 -5.53 15.25 -4.48
N ILE A 25 -4.38 15.36 -5.13
CA ILE A 25 -4.25 15.88 -6.50
C ILE A 25 -4.03 14.75 -7.51
N GLY A 26 -4.17 13.49 -7.08
CA GLY A 26 -4.15 12.31 -7.94
C GLY A 26 -2.76 11.72 -8.21
N ARG A 27 -1.71 12.14 -7.51
CA ARG A 27 -0.36 11.59 -7.69
C ARG A 27 -0.23 10.31 -6.89
N GLU A 28 0.34 9.29 -7.52
CA GLU A 28 0.72 8.06 -6.85
C GLU A 28 1.81 8.35 -5.80
N VAL A 29 1.54 8.00 -4.55
CA VAL A 29 2.48 8.19 -3.44
C VAL A 29 3.10 6.85 -3.03
N ILE A 30 2.31 5.78 -3.10
CA ILE A 30 2.77 4.42 -2.79
C ILE A 30 2.61 3.56 -4.06
N PRO A 31 3.69 2.95 -4.58
CA PRO A 31 3.63 2.18 -5.82
C PRO A 31 2.55 1.10 -5.82
N THR A 32 1.79 1.03 -6.90
CA THR A 32 0.66 0.14 -7.12
C THR A 32 1.11 -1.31 -7.25
N ARG A 33 1.16 -2.03 -6.13
CA ARG A 33 1.62 -3.44 -6.08
C ARG A 33 0.67 -4.37 -5.32
N TYR A 34 -0.43 -3.83 -4.80
CA TYR A 34 -1.32 -4.53 -3.90
C TYR A 34 -2.60 -4.99 -4.60
N PHE A 35 -2.97 -6.25 -4.37
CA PHE A 35 -4.27 -6.76 -4.76
C PHE A 35 -5.35 -6.17 -3.85
N ASP A 36 -5.06 -6.03 -2.55
CA ASP A 36 -5.97 -5.42 -1.59
C ASP A 36 -5.22 -4.52 -0.61
N ALA A 37 -5.87 -3.47 -0.15
CA ALA A 37 -5.28 -2.50 0.77
C ALA A 37 -6.39 -1.87 1.62
N LYS A 38 -6.16 -1.80 2.93
CA LYS A 38 -7.03 -1.06 3.85
C LYS A 38 -6.60 0.41 3.95
N SER A 39 -7.51 1.28 4.33
CA SER A 39 -7.18 2.68 4.63
C SER A 39 -6.19 2.78 5.78
N PHE A 40 -5.36 3.82 5.77
CA PHE A 40 -4.46 4.09 6.88
C PHE A 40 -5.23 4.32 8.18
N SER A 41 -4.82 3.64 9.25
CA SER A 41 -5.28 3.85 10.61
C SER A 41 -4.05 3.90 11.53
N VAL A 42 -4.00 4.86 12.46
CA VAL A 42 -2.88 5.01 13.41
C VAL A 42 -1.48 5.07 12.74
N GLY A 43 -1.41 5.53 11.49
CA GLY A 43 -0.14 5.68 10.76
C GLY A 43 0.28 4.51 9.86
N VAL A 44 -0.45 3.40 9.91
CA VAL A 44 -0.16 2.18 9.14
C VAL A 44 -1.37 1.73 8.30
N ALA A 45 -1.13 0.95 7.26
CA ALA A 45 -2.15 0.33 6.43
C ALA A 45 -1.84 -1.15 6.21
N LEU A 46 -2.84 -2.00 6.38
CA LEU A 46 -2.74 -3.42 6.09
C LEU A 46 -2.92 -3.65 4.58
N VAL A 47 -1.94 -4.29 3.95
CA VAL A 47 -1.90 -4.51 2.50
C VAL A 47 -1.62 -5.96 2.14
N ARG A 48 -2.20 -6.40 1.02
CA ARG A 48 -2.01 -7.73 0.44
C ARG A 48 -1.39 -7.59 -0.96
N PRO A 49 -0.15 -8.05 -1.18
CA PRO A 49 0.51 -7.97 -2.47
C PRO A 49 -0.13 -8.92 -3.48
N THR A 50 0.04 -8.64 -4.77
CA THR A 50 -0.58 -9.44 -5.84
C THR A 50 -0.02 -10.85 -6.03
N LYS A 51 1.19 -11.11 -5.55
CA LYS A 51 1.91 -12.36 -5.78
C LYS A 51 1.89 -13.30 -4.57
N LEU A 52 1.44 -12.83 -3.42
CA LEU A 52 1.48 -13.58 -2.16
C LEU A 52 0.14 -13.41 -1.46
N ASP A 53 -0.48 -14.51 -1.01
CA ASP A 53 -1.76 -14.47 -0.30
C ASP A 53 -1.57 -14.27 1.20
N ARG A 54 -0.91 -13.16 1.56
CA ARG A 54 -0.54 -12.83 2.93
C ARG A 54 -0.58 -11.32 3.15
N TRP A 55 -0.81 -10.91 4.38
CA TRP A 55 -0.96 -9.50 4.73
C TRP A 55 0.26 -9.00 5.50
N PHE A 56 0.63 -7.76 5.27
CA PHE A 56 1.64 -7.07 6.06
C PHE A 56 1.27 -5.59 6.18
N GLU A 57 1.90 -4.89 7.12
CA GLU A 57 1.61 -3.48 7.35
C GLU A 57 2.66 -2.59 6.71
N ILE A 58 2.19 -1.52 6.08
CA ILE A 58 3.03 -0.45 5.56
C ILE A 58 2.75 0.87 6.27
N ASN A 59 3.78 1.68 6.44
CA ASN A 59 3.65 3.06 6.88
C ASN A 59 3.22 3.97 5.70
N LYS A 60 3.01 5.26 5.99
CA LYS A 60 2.60 6.27 5.00
C LYS A 60 3.62 6.55 3.88
N LYS A 61 4.84 6.02 3.98
CA LYS A 61 5.87 6.08 2.93
C LYS A 61 5.87 4.83 2.05
N GLY A 62 5.01 3.85 2.35
CA GLY A 62 5.00 2.55 1.68
C GLY A 62 6.14 1.63 2.11
N GLU A 63 6.76 1.89 3.25
CA GLU A 63 7.76 1.00 3.86
C GLU A 63 7.06 0.04 4.81
N CYS A 64 7.52 -1.20 4.91
CA CYS A 64 7.00 -2.16 5.86
C CYS A 64 7.21 -1.67 7.30
N ALA A 65 6.13 -1.70 8.08
CA ALA A 65 6.11 -1.34 9.49
C ALA A 65 6.00 -2.58 10.39
N GLU A 66 5.22 -3.59 9.99
CA GLU A 66 5.01 -4.84 10.74
C GLU A 66 4.78 -6.02 9.79
N PHE A 67 5.07 -7.24 10.26
CA PHE A 67 5.00 -8.49 9.48
C PHE A 67 5.87 -8.46 8.22
N CYS A 68 7.08 -7.91 8.30
CA CYS A 68 7.94 -7.72 7.13
C CYS A 68 8.45 -9.02 6.50
N ASP A 69 8.47 -10.13 7.23
CA ASP A 69 8.70 -11.46 6.67
C ASP A 69 7.61 -11.85 5.65
N GLU A 70 6.42 -11.24 5.79
CA GLU A 70 5.29 -11.39 4.89
C GLU A 70 5.30 -10.37 3.72
N ALA A 71 6.24 -9.42 3.71
CA ALA A 71 6.41 -8.52 2.57
C ALA A 71 7.10 -9.24 1.39
N PRO A 72 6.85 -8.84 0.12
CA PRO A 72 7.62 -9.36 -1.01
C PRO A 72 9.12 -9.10 -0.87
N ALA A 73 9.96 -9.99 -1.41
CA ALA A 73 11.41 -9.81 -1.40
C ALA A 73 11.81 -8.43 -1.96
N GLY A 74 12.65 -7.70 -1.21
CA GLY A 74 13.11 -6.35 -1.57
C GLY A 74 12.09 -5.24 -1.31
N HIS A 75 11.00 -5.50 -0.59
CA HIS A 75 10.11 -4.43 -0.12
C HIS A 75 10.86 -3.52 0.87
N PRO A 76 10.74 -2.18 0.76
CA PRO A 76 11.42 -1.26 1.68
C PRO A 76 10.90 -1.48 3.11
N ILE A 77 11.80 -1.41 4.10
CA ILE A 77 11.49 -1.61 5.52
C ILE A 77 11.77 -0.30 6.25
N ALA A 78 10.86 0.11 7.14
CA ALA A 78 11.05 1.29 7.98
C ALA A 78 12.24 1.06 8.94
N LYS A 79 13.18 2.01 8.98
CA LYS A 79 14.27 2.01 9.96
C LYS A 79 13.84 2.61 11.29
#